data_AF-A0A525L332-F1
#
_entry.id   AF-A0A525L332-F1
#
_cell.length_a   1.000
_cell.length_b   1.000
_cell.length_c   1.000
_cell.angle_alpha   90.00
_cell.angle_beta   90.00
_cell.angle_gamma   90.00
#
_symmetry.space_group_name_H-M   'P 1'
#
loop_
_entity.id
_entity.type
_entity.pdbx_description
1 polymer ?
#
loop_
_entity_poly.entity_id
_entity_poly.type
_entity_poly.pdbx_seq_one_letter_code
_entity_poly.pdbx_strand_id
1 'polypeptide(L)'
;MTRIRKQLPAFPGAGELRCRGFKGQVDYEILGDPGSLRPGPARLRGSLSSTPEIAEQAFRDGDGELTLQSGETYRITMLGHSTGSSVAYFEMRA
;
A
#
# COMPACT_ATOMS: atom_id res chain seq x y z
N MET A 1 13.65 7.85 28.01
CA MET A 1 12.18 7.82 27.86
C MET A 1 11.83 7.24 26.49
N THR A 2 11.54 5.95 26.43
CA THR A 2 11.14 5.27 25.19
C THR A 2 9.70 5.70 24.88
N ARG A 3 9.51 6.61 23.93
CA ARG A 3 8.17 6.96 23.45
C ARG A 3 7.62 5.72 22.75
N ILE A 4 6.76 4.96 23.44
CA ILE A 4 5.94 3.93 22.82
C ILE A 4 5.09 4.64 21.77
N ARG A 5 5.50 4.57 20.50
CA ARG A 5 4.65 5.03 19.39
C ARG A 5 3.47 4.09 19.36
N LYS A 6 2.29 4.60 19.67
CA LYS A 6 1.02 3.87 19.55
C LYS A 6 0.96 3.36 18.11
N GLN A 7 0.96 2.04 17.94
CA GLN A 7 0.79 1.43 16.63
C GLN A 7 -0.53 1.95 16.04
N LEU A 8 -0.46 2.50 14.83
CA LEU A 8 -1.68 2.97 14.15
C LEU A 8 -2.58 1.76 13.89
N PRO A 9 -3.91 1.93 13.96
CA PRO A 9 -4.85 0.86 13.60
C PRO A 9 -4.58 0.40 12.16
N ALA A 10 -4.60 -0.92 11.96
CA ALA A 10 -4.49 -1.53 10.65
C ALA A 10 -5.88 -1.65 10.01
N PHE A 11 -5.99 -1.21 8.76
CA PHE A 11 -7.19 -1.28 7.94
C PHE A 11 -6.94 -2.26 6.78
N PRO A 12 -7.21 -3.55 6.98
CA PRO A 12 -7.14 -4.54 5.91
C PRO A 12 -8.33 -4.40 4.96
N GLY A 13 -8.12 -4.76 3.69
CA GLY A 13 -9.18 -4.80 2.69
C GLY A 13 -8.70 -5.34 1.36
N ALA A 14 -9.63 -5.56 0.43
CA ALA A 14 -9.31 -5.92 -0.95
C ALA A 14 -9.37 -4.67 -1.83
N GLY A 15 -8.46 -4.55 -2.78
CA GLY A 15 -8.39 -3.41 -3.69
C GLY A 15 -7.85 -3.79 -5.07
N GLU A 16 -7.89 -2.84 -5.99
CA GLU A 16 -7.25 -2.99 -7.30
C GLU A 16 -5.92 -2.22 -7.29
N LEU A 17 -4.83 -2.94 -7.54
CA LEU A 17 -3.51 -2.37 -7.78
C LEU A 17 -3.32 -2.15 -9.27
N ARG A 18 -2.88 -0.95 -9.63
CA ARG A 18 -2.47 -0.59 -10.99
C ARG A 18 -1.06 -0.03 -10.97
N CYS A 19 -0.13 -0.81 -11.51
CA CYS A 19 1.25 -0.42 -11.78
C CYS A 19 1.48 -0.40 -13.29
N ARG A 20 2.67 0.01 -13.73
CA ARG A 20 3.01 0.05 -15.16
C ARG A 20 2.93 -1.33 -15.82
N GLY A 21 3.33 -2.38 -15.11
CA GLY A 21 3.35 -3.76 -15.60
C GLY A 21 2.20 -4.65 -15.13
N PHE A 22 1.34 -4.16 -14.23
CA PHE A 22 0.30 -4.99 -13.61
C PHE A 22 -0.98 -4.20 -13.34
N LYS A 23 -2.12 -4.85 -13.60
CA LYS A 23 -3.43 -4.39 -13.12
C LYS A 23 -4.19 -5.60 -12.59
N GLY A 24 -4.56 -5.57 -11.31
CA GLY A 24 -5.31 -6.69 -10.74
C GLY A 24 -5.70 -6.49 -9.28
N GLN A 25 -6.50 -7.43 -8.78
CA GLN A 25 -6.94 -7.45 -7.39
C GLN A 25 -5.79 -7.86 -6.47
N VAL A 26 -5.65 -7.15 -5.35
CA VAL A 26 -4.69 -7.43 -4.28
C VAL A 26 -5.37 -7.22 -2.93
N ASP A 27 -4.89 -7.92 -1.91
CA ASP A 27 -5.23 -7.60 -0.53
C ASP A 27 -4.26 -6.53 -0.04
N TYR A 28 -4.76 -5.59 0.76
CA TYR A 28 -3.95 -4.54 1.38
C TYR A 28 -4.17 -4.48 2.88
N GLU A 29 -3.22 -3.89 3.58
CA GLU A 29 -3.32 -3.49 4.98
C GLU A 29 -2.72 -2.09 5.14
N ILE A 30 -3.55 -1.11 5.47
CA ILE A 30 -3.12 0.29 5.63
C ILE A 30 -3.02 0.63 7.12
N LEU A 31 -1.90 1.22 7.53
CA LEU A 31 -1.68 1.71 8.89
C LEU A 31 -2.19 3.14 9.01
N GLY A 32 -3.32 3.31 9.70
CA GLY A 32 -4.04 4.57 9.84
C GLY A 32 -5.26 4.65 8.93
N ASP A 33 -6.16 5.61 9.20
CA ASP A 33 -7.44 5.73 8.50
C ASP A 33 -7.24 6.38 7.10
N PRO A 34 -7.47 5.66 5.99
CA PRO A 34 -7.35 6.21 4.65
C PRO A 34 -8.34 7.35 4.37
N GLY A 35 -9.53 7.34 4.97
CA GLY A 35 -10.53 8.42 4.80
C GLY A 35 -10.12 9.74 5.47
N SER A 36 -9.18 9.67 6.41
CA SER A 36 -8.56 10.84 7.05
C SER A 36 -7.41 11.44 6.23
N LEU A 37 -6.93 10.74 5.19
CA LEU A 37 -5.83 11.21 4.36
C LEU A 37 -6.29 12.42 3.54
N ARG A 38 -5.55 13.52 3.66
CA ARG A 38 -5.81 14.78 2.95
C ARG A 38 -4.66 15.08 1.99
N PRO A 39 -4.92 15.77 0.87
CA PRO A 39 -3.85 16.25 -0.02
C PRO A 39 -2.84 17.08 0.78
N GLY A 40 -1.56 16.69 0.73
CA GLY A 40 -0.51 17.34 1.54
C GLY A 40 0.71 16.46 1.79
N PRO A 41 1.56 16.82 2.76
CA PRO A 41 2.76 16.05 3.11
C PRO A 41 2.44 14.76 3.88
N ALA A 42 1.20 14.58 4.32
CA ALA A 42 0.76 13.39 5.02
C ALA A 42 0.87 12.15 4.11
N ARG A 43 1.44 11.09 4.67
CA ARG A 43 1.62 9.79 4.01
C ARG A 43 1.11 8.72 4.99
N LEU A 44 0.32 7.78 4.48
CA LEU A 44 0.03 6.55 5.22
C LEU A 44 0.91 5.44 4.68
N ARG A 45 1.24 4.49 5.55
CA ARG A 45 2.03 3.32 5.18
C ARG A 45 1.10 2.13 5.11
N GLY A 46 1.39 1.21 4.19
CA GLY A 46 0.67 -0.04 4.10
C GLY A 46 1.52 -1.16 3.54
N SER A 47 0.92 -2.34 3.55
CA SER A 47 1.42 -3.50 2.84
C SER A 47 0.35 -4.00 1.88
N LEU A 48 0.79 -4.57 0.76
CA LEU A 48 -0.05 -5.31 -0.17
C LEU A 48 0.40 -6.76 -0.19
N SER A 49 -0.57 -7.66 -0.28
CA SER A 49 -0.38 -9.11 -0.40
C SER A 49 -0.90 -9.55 -1.77
N SER A 50 -0.03 -10.22 -2.53
CA SER A 50 -0.30 -10.74 -3.87
C SER A 50 0.57 -11.97 -4.14
N THR A 51 0.78 -12.39 -5.38
CA THR A 51 1.80 -13.42 -5.66
C THR A 51 3.21 -12.81 -5.56
N PRO A 52 4.26 -13.61 -5.27
CA PRO A 52 5.63 -13.11 -5.19
C PRO A 52 6.09 -12.37 -6.45
N GLU A 53 5.67 -12.83 -7.63
CA GLU A 53 6.02 -12.23 -8.92
C GLU A 53 5.39 -10.83 -9.07
N ILE A 54 4.17 -10.66 -8.57
CA ILE A 54 3.47 -9.37 -8.59
C ILE A 54 4.06 -8.42 -7.55
N ALA A 55 4.39 -8.90 -6.36
CA ALA A 55 5.08 -8.11 -5.34
C ALA A 55 6.43 -7.59 -5.86
N GLU A 56 7.19 -8.45 -6.55
CA GLU A 56 8.44 -8.09 -7.22
C GLU A 56 8.21 -7.07 -8.34
N GLN A 57 7.25 -7.32 -9.23
CA GLN A 57 6.97 -6.41 -10.34
C GLN A 57 6.50 -5.04 -9.86
N ALA A 58 5.60 -4.98 -8.87
CA ALA A 58 5.13 -3.73 -8.29
C ALA A 58 6.29 -2.93 -7.71
N PHE A 59 7.20 -3.57 -6.97
CA PHE A 59 8.40 -2.90 -6.46
C PHE A 59 9.33 -2.40 -7.57
N ARG A 60 9.54 -3.19 -8.63
CA ARG A 60 10.33 -2.78 -9.81
C ARG A 60 9.72 -1.57 -10.52
N ASP A 61 8.40 -1.50 -10.59
CA ASP A 61 7.69 -0.36 -11.17
C ASP A 61 7.83 0.90 -10.30
N GLY A 62 8.00 0.75 -8.98
CA GLY A 62 8.33 1.80 -8.02
C GLY A 62 7.14 2.66 -7.60
N ASP A 63 6.22 2.95 -8.51
CA ASP A 63 4.98 3.68 -8.24
C ASP A 63 3.75 3.04 -8.90
N GLY A 64 2.59 3.34 -8.34
CA GLY A 64 1.31 2.83 -8.81
C GLY A 64 0.11 3.53 -8.21
N GLU A 65 -1.07 3.01 -8.52
CA GLU A 65 -2.35 3.46 -7.99
C GLU A 65 -3.03 2.29 -7.28
N LEU A 66 -3.50 2.53 -6.06
CA LEU A 66 -4.29 1.58 -5.28
C LEU A 66 -5.72 2.10 -5.18
N THR A 67 -6.66 1.35 -5.75
CA THR A 67 -8.09 1.61 -5.62
C THR A 67 -8.62 0.75 -4.48
N LEU A 68 -9.12 1.39 -3.42
CA LEU A 68 -9.72 0.71 -2.28
C LEU A 68 -11.10 0.16 -2.65
N GLN A 69 -11.61 -0.76 -1.83
CA GLN A 69 -12.99 -1.25 -1.97
C GLN A 69 -14.05 -0.15 -1.87
N SER A 70 -13.74 0.96 -1.18
CA SER A 70 -14.60 2.16 -1.11
C SER A 70 -14.76 2.89 -2.45
N GLY A 71 -13.92 2.54 -3.45
CA GLY A 71 -13.84 3.22 -4.74
C GLY A 71 -12.85 4.39 -4.77
N GLU A 72 -12.24 4.73 -3.63
CA GLU A 72 -11.22 5.77 -3.55
C GLU A 72 -9.91 5.27 -4.15
N THR A 73 -9.28 6.10 -5.00
CA THR A 73 -7.99 5.78 -5.64
C THR A 73 -6.90 6.65 -5.06
N TYR A 74 -5.82 6.03 -4.59
CA TYR A 74 -4.66 6.70 -4.03
C TYR A 74 -3.41 6.38 -4.82
N ARG A 75 -2.51 7.35 -4.92
CA ARG A 75 -1.18 7.10 -5.47
C ARG A 75 -0.33 6.44 -4.40
N ILE A 76 0.32 5.35 -4.77
CA ILE A 76 1.23 4.63 -3.90
C ILE A 76 2.65 4.65 -4.46
N THR A 77 3.62 4.62 -3.55
CA THR A 77 5.04 4.46 -3.85
C THR A 77 5.54 3.24 -3.10
N MET A 78 6.12 2.29 -3.82
CA MET A 78 6.62 1.07 -3.25
C MET A 78 7.91 1.36 -2.47
N LEU A 79 7.97 0.91 -1.22
CA LEU A 79 9.10 1.12 -0.32
C LEU A 79 10.06 -0.06 -0.32
N GLY A 80 9.52 -1.27 -0.52
CA GLY A 80 10.30 -2.49 -0.42
C GLY A 80 9.42 -3.73 -0.55
N HIS A 81 10.03 -4.85 -0.88
CA HIS A 81 9.43 -6.16 -0.73
C HIS A 81 10.43 -7.08 -0.04
N SER A 82 9.97 -8.25 0.40
CA SER A 82 10.89 -9.33 0.76
C SER A 82 10.99 -10.33 -0.40
N THR A 83 12.20 -10.66 -0.83
CA THR A 83 12.41 -11.63 -1.92
C THR A 83 11.78 -12.98 -1.58
N GLY A 84 10.94 -13.50 -2.47
CA GLY A 84 10.17 -14.73 -2.25
C GLY A 84 8.94 -14.57 -1.35
N SER A 85 8.60 -13.35 -0.93
CA SER A 85 7.38 -13.04 -0.18
C SER A 85 6.26 -12.60 -1.11
N SER A 86 5.03 -12.93 -0.74
CA SER A 86 3.80 -12.39 -1.31
C SER A 86 3.53 -10.92 -0.93
N VAL A 87 4.35 -10.36 -0.02
CA VAL A 87 4.10 -9.06 0.61
C VAL A 87 5.07 -8.00 0.10
N ALA A 88 4.52 -6.85 -0.31
CA ALA A 88 5.27 -5.63 -0.58
C ALA A 88 4.75 -4.48 0.28
N TYR A 89 5.63 -3.55 0.64
CA TYR A 89 5.35 -2.39 1.47
C TYR A 89 5.28 -1.14 0.62
N PHE A 90 4.35 -0.24 0.95
CA PHE A 90 4.13 1.00 0.22
C PHE A 90 3.85 2.18 1.14
N GLU A 91 4.02 3.38 0.60
CA GLU A 91 3.48 4.63 1.13
C GLU A 91 2.40 5.16 0.18
N MET A 92 1.27 5.56 0.72
CA MET A 92 0.16 6.14 -0.03
C MET A 92 0.01 7.64 0.25
N ARG A 93 -0.50 8.35 -0.75
CA ARG A 93 -0.81 9.78 -0.70
C ARG A 93 -2.16 10.06 -1.37
N ALA A 94 -2.87 11.05 -0.83
CA ALA A 94 -4.02 11.68 -1.49
C ALA A 94 -3.56 12.56 -2.66
#